data_AF-A0A971JFA8-F1
#
_entry.id   AF-A0A971JFA8-F1
#
_cell.length_a   1.000
_cell.length_b   1.000
_cell.length_c   1.000
_cell.angle_alpha   90.00
_cell.angle_beta   90.00
_cell.angle_gamma   90.00
#
_symmetry.space_group_name_H-M   'P 1'
#
loop_
_entity.id
_entity.type
_entity.pdbx_description
1 polymer ?
#
loop_
_entity_poly.entity_id
_entity_poly.type
_entity_poly.pdbx_seq_one_letter_code
_entity_poly.pdbx_strand_id
1 'polypeptide(L)'
;EGFSRVLKGIKLLRQEGINLELKTTAVKGNWKEFDAIGAIARKNEAVYGVVNYISPRREGYGNDPLGERLTPQEVVEHDAIRVAYNKKNHKEPVHIANDEYGESLIKSISEPEQNDNDAFLCQAGKSGFWMTWDGRMTPCGLMNEPSVYPMRQGFNVAWEELKEYCRKIPACLECHDCEYESECYYCPARLKLETGAYDKAAPYLCEIAKLRKNIKITV
;
A
#
# COMPACT_ATOMS: atom_id res chain seq x y z
N GLU A 1 15.36 13.17 -18.62
CA GLU A 1 16.22 13.68 -17.53
C GLU A 1 16.02 12.92 -16.21
N GLY A 2 14.80 12.82 -15.68
CA GLY A 2 14.53 12.17 -14.38
C GLY A 2 15.05 10.74 -14.24
N PHE A 3 14.79 9.87 -15.23
CA PHE A 3 15.27 8.48 -15.24
C PHE A 3 16.80 8.37 -15.09
N SER A 4 17.57 9.15 -15.84
CA SER A 4 19.03 9.16 -15.76
C SER A 4 19.54 9.62 -14.38
N ARG A 5 18.84 10.55 -13.74
CA ARG A 5 19.15 11.00 -12.37
C ARG A 5 18.89 9.90 -11.34
N VAL A 6 17.81 9.14 -11.48
CA VAL A 6 17.52 7.96 -10.63
C VAL A 6 18.63 6.92 -10.77
N LEU A 7 19.01 6.55 -12.00
CA LEU A 7 20.10 5.59 -12.22
C LEU A 7 21.44 6.05 -11.62
N LYS A 8 21.75 7.34 -11.72
CA LYS A 8 22.93 7.92 -11.06
C LYS A 8 22.84 7.81 -9.54
N GLY A 9 21.68 8.10 -8.96
CA GLY A 9 21.43 7.97 -7.52
C GLY A 9 21.63 6.53 -7.01
N ILE A 10 21.07 5.55 -7.72
CA ILE A 10 21.24 4.12 -7.39
C ILE A 10 22.72 3.75 -7.36
N LYS A 11 23.48 4.16 -8.40
CA LYS A 11 24.92 3.90 -8.46
C LYS A 11 25.66 4.49 -7.24
N LEU A 12 25.36 5.73 -6.87
CA LEU A 12 26.00 6.40 -5.73
C LEU A 12 25.69 5.69 -4.41
N LEU A 13 24.43 5.32 -4.17
CA LEU A 13 24.03 4.58 -2.96
C LEU A 13 24.75 3.23 -2.87
N ARG A 14 24.87 2.51 -3.98
CA ARG A 14 25.60 1.24 -4.05
C ARG A 14 27.10 1.38 -3.80
N GLN A 15 27.72 2.45 -4.30
CA GLN A 15 29.14 2.72 -4.07
C GLN A 15 29.47 2.91 -2.58
N GLU A 16 28.52 3.44 -1.82
CA GLU A 16 28.62 3.63 -0.36
C GLU A 16 28.12 2.42 0.45
N GLY A 17 27.77 1.30 -0.20
CA GLY A 17 27.29 0.08 0.47
C GLY A 17 25.91 0.23 1.11
N ILE A 18 25.09 1.18 0.66
CA ILE A 18 23.74 1.40 1.19
C ILE A 18 22.77 0.41 0.53
N ASN A 19 22.05 -0.34 1.36
CA ASN A 19 20.96 -1.21 0.92
C ASN A 19 19.82 -0.38 0.33
N LEU A 20 19.26 -0.82 -0.80
CA LEU A 20 18.20 -0.09 -1.47
C LEU A 20 17.12 -1.03 -2.02
N GLU A 21 15.92 -0.49 -2.05
CA GLU A 21 14.76 -1.08 -2.72
C GLU A 21 14.32 -0.12 -3.83
N LEU A 22 14.11 -0.66 -5.04
CA LEU A 22 13.46 0.05 -6.12
C LEU A 22 11.95 -0.21 -6.01
N LYS A 23 11.20 0.83 -5.65
CA LYS A 23 9.74 0.80 -5.64
C LYS A 23 9.18 1.44 -6.90
N THR A 24 8.20 0.79 -7.52
CA THR A 24 7.48 1.32 -8.68
C THR A 24 5.97 1.30 -8.44
N THR A 25 5.30 2.38 -8.83
CA THR A 25 3.84 2.40 -8.95
C THR A 25 3.46 1.94 -10.35
N ALA A 26 2.64 0.88 -10.44
CA ALA A 26 2.10 0.41 -11.71
C ALA A 26 0.93 1.31 -12.15
N VAL A 27 1.14 2.01 -13.25
CA VAL A 27 0.18 2.87 -13.95
C VAL A 27 -0.02 2.36 -15.37
N LYS A 28 -1.07 2.84 -16.06
CA LYS A 28 -1.32 2.50 -17.48
C LYS A 28 -0.09 2.67 -18.36
N GLY A 29 0.70 3.71 -18.12
CA GLY A 29 1.90 4.02 -18.90
C GLY A 29 3.09 3.07 -18.71
N ASN A 30 3.18 2.31 -17.62
CA ASN A 30 4.40 1.53 -17.31
C ASN A 30 4.16 0.08 -16.85
N TRP A 31 2.93 -0.36 -16.59
CA TRP A 31 2.71 -1.67 -15.96
C TRP A 31 3.20 -2.86 -16.80
N LYS A 32 3.29 -2.70 -18.12
CA LYS A 32 3.85 -3.70 -19.05
C LYS A 32 5.39 -3.71 -19.09
N GLU A 33 6.04 -2.71 -18.48
CA GLU A 33 7.51 -2.62 -18.38
C GLU A 33 8.07 -3.34 -17.15
N PHE A 34 7.23 -4.07 -16.42
CA PHE A 34 7.57 -4.76 -15.17
C PHE A 34 8.91 -5.53 -15.23
N ASP A 35 9.11 -6.33 -16.29
CA ASP A 35 10.33 -7.13 -16.47
C ASP A 35 11.58 -6.27 -16.70
N ALA A 36 11.44 -5.16 -17.44
CA ALA A 36 12.52 -4.23 -17.72
C ALA A 36 12.95 -3.49 -16.45
N ILE A 37 11.99 -3.08 -15.62
CA ILE A 37 12.24 -2.47 -14.31
C ILE A 37 12.89 -3.49 -13.36
N GLY A 38 12.38 -4.72 -13.33
CA GLY A 38 12.99 -5.82 -12.57
C GLY A 38 14.43 -6.11 -12.99
N ALA A 39 14.75 -5.99 -14.28
CA ALA A 39 16.13 -6.11 -14.76
C ALA A 39 17.05 -4.99 -14.25
N ILE A 40 16.54 -3.76 -14.11
CA ILE A 40 17.28 -2.65 -13.49
C ILE A 40 17.54 -2.96 -12.01
N ALA A 41 16.54 -3.45 -11.27
CA ALA A 41 16.70 -3.80 -9.86
C ALA A 41 17.78 -4.88 -9.66
N ARG A 42 17.69 -5.99 -10.40
CA ARG A 42 18.68 -7.08 -10.34
C ARG A 42 20.10 -6.63 -10.71
N LYS A 43 20.23 -5.80 -11.74
CA LYS A 43 21.54 -5.26 -12.16
C LYS A 43 22.22 -4.44 -11.06
N ASN A 44 21.44 -3.84 -10.17
CA ASN A 44 21.93 -3.01 -9.07
C ASN A 44 21.83 -3.72 -7.71
N GLU A 45 21.57 -5.04 -7.69
CA GLU A 45 21.40 -5.83 -6.46
C GLU A 45 20.44 -5.16 -5.47
N ALA A 46 19.31 -4.70 -6.01
CA ALA A 46 18.27 -4.02 -5.28
C ALA A 46 17.02 -4.89 -5.22
N VAL A 47 16.35 -4.86 -4.07
CA VAL A 47 15.01 -5.45 -3.95
C VAL A 47 14.06 -4.68 -4.87
N TYR A 48 13.18 -5.39 -5.58
CA TYR A 48 12.13 -4.78 -6.39
C TYR A 48 10.79 -4.90 -5.68
N GLY A 49 10.12 -3.77 -5.43
CA GLY A 49 8.79 -3.70 -4.86
C GLY A 49 7.82 -2.96 -5.80
N VAL A 50 6.56 -3.39 -5.81
CA VAL A 50 5.54 -2.75 -6.67
C VAL A 50 4.28 -2.39 -5.91
N VAL A 51 3.76 -1.19 -6.18
CA VAL A 51 2.43 -0.73 -5.76
C VAL A 51 1.52 -0.75 -6.97
N ASN A 52 0.48 -1.58 -6.99
CA ASN A 52 -0.49 -1.65 -8.09
C ASN A 52 -1.89 -1.14 -7.73
N TYR A 53 -2.04 -0.53 -6.56
CA TYR A 53 -3.23 0.21 -6.17
C TYR A 53 -2.95 1.72 -6.23
N ILE A 54 -3.78 2.45 -6.99
CA ILE A 54 -3.78 3.91 -7.00
C ILE A 54 -5.12 4.37 -6.48
N SER A 55 -5.09 5.15 -5.41
CA SER A 55 -6.30 5.66 -4.78
C SER A 55 -6.87 6.85 -5.53
N PRO A 56 -8.18 7.13 -5.35
CA PRO A 56 -8.71 8.46 -5.53
C PRO A 56 -7.86 9.48 -4.77
N ARG A 57 -7.79 10.69 -5.33
CA ARG A 57 -6.94 11.74 -4.79
C ARG A 57 -7.26 12.00 -3.31
N ARG A 58 -6.22 12.04 -2.48
CA ARG A 58 -6.30 12.41 -1.07
C ARG A 58 -6.55 13.92 -0.85
N GLU A 59 -5.68 14.79 -1.37
CA GLU A 59 -5.77 16.27 -1.28
C GLU A 59 -5.21 16.94 -2.55
N GLY A 60 -5.50 18.23 -2.76
CA GLY A 60 -4.89 19.08 -3.80
C GLY A 60 -5.65 19.14 -5.14
N TYR A 61 -5.05 19.81 -6.13
CA TYR A 61 -5.59 19.99 -7.48
C TYR A 61 -4.55 19.65 -8.57
N GLY A 62 -4.95 19.49 -9.84
CA GLY A 62 -4.02 19.42 -10.98
C GLY A 62 -3.37 18.07 -11.36
N ASN A 63 -3.88 16.92 -10.90
CA ASN A 63 -3.53 15.58 -11.39
C ASN A 63 -4.78 14.69 -11.47
N ASP A 64 -4.72 13.62 -12.24
CA ASP A 64 -5.81 12.65 -12.33
C ASP A 64 -5.29 11.24 -12.01
N PRO A 65 -5.27 10.84 -10.73
CA PRO A 65 -4.77 9.52 -10.34
C PRO A 65 -5.65 8.40 -10.92
N LEU A 66 -6.95 8.65 -11.12
CA LEU A 66 -7.88 7.65 -11.64
C LEU A 66 -7.73 7.47 -13.16
N GLY A 67 -7.35 8.52 -13.88
CA GLY A 67 -7.03 8.47 -15.30
C GLY A 67 -5.87 7.53 -15.61
N GLU A 68 -4.83 7.50 -14.77
CA GLU A 68 -3.63 6.67 -14.92
C GLU A 68 -3.70 5.32 -14.18
N ARG A 69 -4.74 5.12 -13.35
CA ARG A 69 -4.97 3.89 -12.60
C ARG A 69 -5.32 2.71 -13.52
N LEU A 70 -4.77 1.55 -13.20
CA LEU A 70 -5.12 0.29 -13.85
C LEU A 70 -6.59 -0.09 -13.62
N THR A 71 -7.23 -0.62 -14.65
CA THR A 71 -8.53 -1.30 -14.49
C THR A 71 -8.41 -2.54 -13.60
N PRO A 72 -9.50 -3.04 -13.00
CA PRO A 72 -9.46 -4.28 -12.21
C PRO A 72 -8.81 -5.45 -12.95
N GLN A 73 -9.11 -5.60 -14.24
CA GLN A 73 -8.51 -6.61 -15.11
C GLN A 73 -6.99 -6.42 -15.26
N GLU A 74 -6.53 -5.20 -15.55
CA GLU A 74 -5.10 -4.90 -15.67
C GLU A 74 -4.34 -5.11 -14.35
N VAL A 75 -4.95 -4.86 -13.20
CA VAL A 75 -4.35 -5.17 -11.88
C VAL A 75 -4.08 -6.66 -11.75
N VAL A 76 -5.03 -7.52 -12.13
CA VAL A 76 -4.87 -8.98 -12.02
C VAL A 76 -3.91 -9.53 -13.08
N GLU A 77 -3.88 -8.94 -14.28
CA GLU A 77 -2.86 -9.25 -15.29
C GLU A 77 -1.45 -8.88 -14.79
N HIS A 78 -1.31 -7.73 -14.17
CA HIS A 78 -0.06 -7.31 -13.53
C HIS A 78 0.34 -8.24 -12.37
N ASP A 79 -0.61 -8.69 -11.55
CA ASP A 79 -0.35 -9.69 -10.51
C ASP A 79 0.14 -11.02 -11.10
N ALA A 80 -0.41 -11.47 -12.23
CA ALA A 80 0.02 -12.67 -12.93
C ALA A 80 1.45 -12.53 -13.50
N ILE A 81 1.79 -11.37 -14.08
CA ILE A 81 3.16 -11.06 -14.53
C ILE A 81 4.14 -11.16 -13.37
N ARG A 82 3.80 -10.55 -12.22
CA ARG A 82 4.64 -10.61 -11.01
C ARG A 82 4.85 -12.03 -10.52
N VAL A 83 3.80 -12.86 -10.47
CA VAL A 83 3.93 -14.26 -10.02
C VAL A 83 4.77 -15.08 -10.99
N ALA A 84 4.59 -14.90 -12.30
CA ALA A 84 5.45 -15.55 -13.31
C ALA A 84 6.92 -15.11 -13.17
N TYR A 85 7.16 -13.82 -12.92
CA TYR A 85 8.50 -13.29 -12.67
C TYR A 85 9.13 -13.91 -11.42
N ASN A 86 8.39 -14.03 -10.32
CA ASN A 86 8.90 -14.61 -9.07
C ASN A 86 9.23 -16.09 -9.21
N LYS A 87 8.42 -16.84 -9.98
CA LYS A 87 8.72 -18.23 -10.35
C LYS A 87 9.98 -18.36 -11.21
N LYS A 88 10.32 -17.36 -12.01
CA LYS A 88 11.57 -17.35 -12.78
C LYS A 88 12.78 -16.91 -11.95
N ASN A 89 12.56 -16.05 -10.95
CA ASN A 89 13.61 -15.35 -10.20
C ASN A 89 13.51 -15.61 -8.68
N HIS A 90 13.58 -16.87 -8.28
CA HIS A 90 13.32 -17.31 -6.90
C HIS A 90 14.20 -16.69 -5.80
N LYS A 91 15.38 -16.16 -6.14
CA LYS A 91 16.33 -15.65 -5.13
C LYS A 91 15.85 -14.37 -4.46
N GLU A 92 15.09 -13.54 -5.18
CA GLU A 92 14.59 -12.25 -4.70
C GLU A 92 13.19 -12.00 -5.26
N PRO A 93 12.13 -12.55 -4.62
CA PRO A 93 10.78 -12.38 -5.10
C PRO A 93 10.33 -10.92 -4.99
N VAL A 94 9.72 -10.42 -6.06
CA VAL A 94 9.04 -9.12 -6.09
C VAL A 94 7.79 -9.21 -5.24
N HIS A 95 7.70 -8.32 -4.26
CA HIS A 95 6.55 -8.22 -3.39
C HIS A 95 5.65 -7.08 -3.83
N ILE A 96 4.35 -7.20 -3.52
CA ILE A 96 3.49 -6.02 -3.52
C ILE A 96 3.92 -5.20 -2.31
N ALA A 97 4.53 -4.05 -2.58
CA ALA A 97 4.76 -3.05 -1.55
C ALA A 97 3.40 -2.44 -1.25
N ASN A 98 2.59 -3.11 -0.43
CA ASN A 98 1.65 -2.33 0.35
C ASN A 98 2.49 -1.32 1.16
N ASP A 99 1.93 -0.15 1.47
CA ASP A 99 2.61 0.84 2.32
C ASP A 99 3.00 0.29 3.72
N GLU A 100 2.66 -0.98 3.99
CA GLU A 100 3.08 -1.92 5.02
C GLU A 100 4.54 -2.42 4.90
N TYR A 101 5.51 -1.52 4.69
CA TYR A 101 6.94 -1.89 4.85
C TYR A 101 7.28 -2.40 6.28
N GLY A 102 6.31 -2.42 7.21
CA GLY A 102 6.44 -2.99 8.55
C GLY A 102 6.01 -4.45 8.71
N GLU A 103 5.17 -5.04 7.84
CA GLU A 103 4.54 -6.33 8.20
C GLU A 103 5.47 -7.55 8.10
N SER A 104 6.39 -7.59 7.13
CA SER A 104 7.31 -8.73 7.01
C SER A 104 8.39 -8.74 8.11
N LEU A 105 8.75 -7.58 8.66
CA LEU A 105 9.70 -7.47 9.77
C LEU A 105 9.04 -7.69 11.15
N ILE A 106 7.73 -7.42 11.29
CA ILE A 106 7.05 -7.33 12.59
C ILE A 106 6.16 -8.54 12.88
N LYS A 107 5.91 -9.47 11.94
CA LYS A 107 5.27 -10.77 12.24
C LYS A 107 5.94 -11.57 13.38
N SER A 108 7.14 -11.18 13.80
CA SER A 108 7.90 -11.74 14.93
C SER A 108 7.68 -11.05 16.27
N ILE A 109 6.96 -9.92 16.33
CA ILE A 109 6.65 -9.18 17.55
C ILE A 109 5.19 -9.48 17.90
N SER A 110 4.99 -10.13 19.05
CA SER A 110 3.70 -10.55 19.61
C SER A 110 2.58 -9.56 19.28
N GLU A 111 1.63 -10.00 18.44
CA GLU A 111 0.43 -9.24 18.13
C GLU A 111 -0.35 -9.01 19.45
N PRO A 112 -0.68 -7.76 19.81
CA PRO A 112 -1.70 -7.54 20.83
C PRO A 112 -3.00 -8.19 20.36
N GLU A 113 -3.76 -8.78 21.30
CA GLU A 113 -5.04 -9.44 21.05
C GLU A 113 -5.88 -8.64 20.04
N GLN A 114 -6.04 -9.17 18.83
CA GLN A 114 -6.94 -8.60 17.84
C GLN A 114 -8.35 -8.73 18.40
N ASN A 115 -9.01 -7.59 18.61
CA ASN A 115 -10.46 -7.59 18.80
C ASN A 115 -11.08 -7.77 17.42
N ASP A 116 -12.04 -8.68 17.29
CA ASP A 116 -12.74 -8.99 16.02
C ASP A 116 -13.40 -7.75 15.37
N ASN A 117 -13.52 -6.64 16.10
CA ASN A 117 -14.11 -5.38 15.63
C ASN A 117 -13.10 -4.31 15.16
N ASP A 118 -11.80 -4.58 15.14
CA ASP A 118 -10.80 -3.61 14.69
C ASP A 118 -10.88 -3.40 13.16
N ALA A 119 -11.20 -2.18 12.73
CA ALA A 119 -11.25 -1.85 11.31
C ALA A 119 -9.87 -1.87 10.62
N PHE A 120 -8.78 -1.66 11.38
CA PHE A 120 -7.41 -1.66 10.87
C PHE A 120 -6.72 -2.98 11.19
N LEU A 121 -6.46 -3.77 10.14
CA LEU A 121 -5.65 -4.99 10.24
C LEU A 121 -4.14 -4.70 10.32
N CYS A 122 -3.71 -3.53 9.86
CA CYS A 122 -2.31 -3.08 9.91
C CYS A 122 -2.00 -2.30 11.21
N GLN A 123 -0.81 -1.68 11.26
CA GLN A 123 -0.32 -0.96 12.45
C GLN A 123 -0.92 0.45 12.66
N ALA A 124 -1.74 0.95 11.74
CA ALA A 124 -2.33 2.28 11.81
C ALA A 124 -3.18 2.44 13.08
N GLY A 125 -2.85 3.44 13.91
CA GLY A 125 -3.54 3.65 15.19
C GLY A 125 -3.26 2.58 16.26
N LYS A 126 -2.28 1.71 16.05
CA LYS A 126 -1.79 0.72 17.02
C LYS A 126 -0.36 1.02 17.43
N SER A 127 0.55 0.96 16.46
CA SER A 127 1.98 1.29 16.63
C SER A 127 2.52 2.20 15.51
N GLY A 128 1.71 2.48 14.48
CA GLY A 128 2.06 3.33 13.34
C GLY A 128 1.18 4.57 13.23
N PHE A 129 1.80 5.66 12.81
CA PHE A 129 1.18 6.93 12.45
C PHE A 129 1.91 7.55 11.27
N TRP A 130 1.28 8.56 10.66
CA TRP A 130 1.86 9.35 9.58
C TRP A 130 1.93 10.83 9.98
N MET A 131 3.09 11.45 9.79
CA MET A 131 3.26 12.90 9.98
C MET A 131 3.22 13.59 8.62
N THR A 132 2.28 14.50 8.46
CA THR A 132 2.16 15.35 7.28
C THR A 132 3.11 16.55 7.37
N TRP A 133 3.38 17.17 6.22
CA TRP A 133 4.27 18.34 6.13
C TRP A 133 3.76 19.55 6.92
N ASP A 134 2.43 19.67 7.12
CA ASP A 134 1.79 20.74 7.88
C ASP A 134 1.62 20.40 9.38
N GLY A 135 2.21 19.29 9.82
CA GLY A 135 2.28 18.92 11.23
C GLY A 135 1.06 18.16 11.77
N ARG A 136 0.12 17.74 10.91
CA ARG A 136 -0.93 16.79 11.30
C ARG A 136 -0.35 15.39 11.46
N MET A 137 -0.78 14.69 12.50
CA MET A 137 -0.59 13.25 12.67
C MET A 137 -1.88 12.53 12.23
N THR A 138 -1.77 11.59 11.30
CA THR A 138 -2.89 10.79 10.75
C THR A 138 -2.60 9.29 10.90
N PRO A 139 -3.60 8.39 10.70
CA PRO A 139 -3.39 6.95 10.88
C PRO A 139 -2.39 6.36 9.88
N CYS A 140 -2.40 6.83 8.64
CA CYS A 140 -1.51 6.39 7.57
C CYS A 140 -1.36 7.44 6.48
N GLY A 141 -0.43 7.22 5.54
CA GLY A 141 -0.21 8.13 4.41
C GLY A 141 -1.37 8.24 3.42
N LEU A 142 -2.38 7.39 3.52
CA LEU A 142 -3.53 7.39 2.62
C LEU A 142 -4.70 8.25 3.15
N MET A 143 -4.79 8.51 4.45
CA MET A 143 -5.92 9.20 5.08
C MET A 143 -5.56 10.63 5.50
N ASN A 144 -6.52 11.55 5.37
CA ASN A 144 -6.43 12.89 5.97
C ASN A 144 -7.14 12.99 7.33
N GLU A 145 -8.13 12.13 7.56
CA GLU A 145 -8.96 12.12 8.75
C GLU A 145 -9.10 10.69 9.28
N PRO A 146 -9.08 10.49 10.60
CA PRO A 146 -8.90 11.49 11.65
C PRO A 146 -7.50 12.13 11.65
N SER A 147 -7.38 13.34 12.19
CA SER A 147 -6.09 14.02 12.34
C SER A 147 -6.00 14.75 13.68
N VAL A 148 -4.78 14.82 14.21
CA VAL A 148 -4.45 15.53 15.46
C VAL A 148 -3.16 16.34 15.27
N TYR A 149 -2.86 17.26 16.20
CA TYR A 149 -1.75 18.21 16.05
C TYR A 149 -0.75 18.08 17.20
N PRO A 150 0.21 17.13 17.14
CA PRO A 150 1.18 16.89 18.22
C PRO A 150 2.02 18.13 18.57
N MET A 151 2.25 19.03 17.61
CA MET A 151 2.99 20.29 17.85
C MET A 151 2.22 21.31 18.69
N ARG A 152 0.89 21.17 18.83
CA ARG A 152 0.04 22.07 19.60
C ARG A 152 -0.24 21.54 21.01
N GLN A 153 -0.47 20.23 21.13
CA GLN A 153 -0.93 19.59 22.37
C GLN A 153 0.07 18.61 22.99
N GLY A 154 1.22 18.40 22.34
CA GLY A 154 2.23 17.41 22.74
C GLY A 154 2.01 16.04 22.09
N PHE A 155 3.12 15.34 21.81
CA PHE A 155 3.11 14.07 21.09
C PHE A 155 2.27 12.99 21.77
N ASN A 156 2.49 12.74 23.07
CA ASN A 156 1.81 11.66 23.79
C ASN A 156 0.29 11.85 23.82
N VAL A 157 -0.18 13.07 24.06
CA VAL A 157 -1.62 13.40 24.07
C VAL A 157 -2.23 13.20 22.70
N ALA A 158 -1.58 13.72 21.65
CA ALA A 158 -2.00 13.52 20.26
C ALA A 158 -2.02 12.04 19.86
N TRP A 159 -1.01 11.27 20.27
CA TRP A 159 -0.96 9.85 19.94
C TRP A 159 -2.11 9.07 20.57
N GLU A 160 -2.39 9.26 21.86
CA GLU A 160 -3.53 8.60 22.51
C GLU A 160 -4.87 9.01 21.89
N GLU A 161 -5.03 10.29 21.55
CA GLU A 161 -6.23 10.79 20.88
C GLU A 161 -6.40 10.19 19.48
N LEU A 162 -5.32 10.08 18.69
CA LEU A 162 -5.37 9.45 17.38
C LEU A 162 -5.75 7.97 17.47
N LYS A 163 -5.17 7.22 18.41
CA LYS A 163 -5.55 5.81 18.65
C LYS A 163 -7.04 5.70 18.96
N GLU A 164 -7.57 6.60 19.78
CA GLU A 164 -9.00 6.62 20.11
C GLU A 164 -9.88 6.94 18.91
N TYR A 165 -9.48 7.87 18.04
CA TYR A 165 -10.19 8.09 16.79
C TYR A 165 -10.13 6.89 15.84
N CYS A 166 -8.98 6.20 15.76
CA CYS A 166 -8.87 4.98 14.97
C CYS A 166 -9.79 3.87 15.48
N ARG A 167 -9.91 3.67 16.80
CA ARG A 167 -10.83 2.70 17.41
C ARG A 167 -12.30 2.97 17.10
N LYS A 168 -12.66 4.23 16.85
CA LYS A 168 -14.03 4.64 16.50
C LYS A 168 -14.37 4.45 15.02
N ILE A 169 -13.40 4.13 14.18
CA ILE A 169 -13.65 3.83 12.78
C ILE A 169 -14.34 2.46 12.69
N PRO A 170 -15.52 2.37 12.04
CA PRO A 170 -16.24 1.11 11.94
C PRO A 170 -15.53 0.15 10.98
N ALA A 171 -15.54 -1.14 11.33
CA ALA A 171 -15.18 -2.20 10.41
C ALA A 171 -16.27 -2.36 9.33
N CYS A 172 -15.86 -2.66 8.10
CA CYS A 172 -16.80 -2.98 7.03
C CYS A 172 -17.15 -4.48 7.11
N LEU A 173 -18.25 -4.81 7.78
CA LEU A 173 -18.69 -6.20 7.94
C LEU A 173 -18.97 -6.88 6.59
N GLU A 174 -19.49 -6.15 5.61
CA GLU A 174 -19.69 -6.66 4.24
C GLU A 174 -18.38 -7.14 3.60
N CYS A 175 -17.26 -6.46 3.89
CA CYS A 175 -15.94 -6.88 3.40
C CYS A 175 -15.33 -7.99 4.26
N HIS A 176 -15.52 -7.94 5.58
CA HIS A 176 -15.01 -8.93 6.52
C HIS A 176 -15.63 -10.32 6.29
N ASP A 177 -16.94 -10.38 6.11
CA ASP A 177 -17.68 -11.63 5.89
C ASP A 177 -17.72 -12.06 4.41
N CYS A 178 -16.96 -11.39 3.54
CA CYS A 178 -16.99 -11.64 2.10
C CYS A 178 -16.28 -12.94 1.71
N GLU A 179 -16.85 -13.72 0.80
CA GLU A 179 -16.20 -14.94 0.26
C GLU A 179 -14.86 -14.66 -0.47
N TYR A 180 -14.65 -13.41 -0.90
CA TYR A 180 -13.44 -12.95 -1.59
C TYR A 180 -12.46 -12.21 -0.66
N GLU A 181 -12.70 -12.19 0.65
CA GLU A 181 -11.90 -11.45 1.65
C GLU A 181 -10.40 -11.74 1.49
N SER A 182 -10.02 -13.02 1.42
CA SER A 182 -8.62 -13.47 1.25
C SER A 182 -7.90 -12.96 0.00
N GLU A 183 -8.62 -12.50 -1.03
CA GLU A 183 -8.07 -11.96 -2.28
C GLU A 183 -8.17 -10.42 -2.33
N CYS A 184 -8.82 -9.83 -1.33
CA CYS A 184 -9.09 -8.41 -1.21
C CYS A 184 -8.05 -7.76 -0.29
N TYR A 185 -7.63 -6.55 -0.66
CA TYR A 185 -6.80 -5.71 0.19
C TYR A 185 -7.60 -4.47 0.57
N TYR A 186 -8.84 -4.66 1.04
CA TYR A 186 -9.62 -3.54 1.56
C TYR A 186 -8.99 -3.06 2.87
N CYS A 187 -9.13 -1.78 3.14
CA CYS A 187 -8.88 -1.22 4.46
C CYS A 187 -9.72 0.06 4.59
N PRO A 188 -9.93 0.57 5.82
CA PRO A 188 -10.79 1.72 6.04
C PRO A 188 -10.36 2.94 5.20
N ALA A 189 -9.05 3.13 5.02
CA ALA A 189 -8.50 4.18 4.18
C ALA A 189 -8.94 4.08 2.71
N ARG A 190 -8.83 2.88 2.12
CA ARG A 190 -9.22 2.64 0.72
C ARG A 190 -10.72 2.78 0.56
N LEU A 191 -11.51 2.21 1.47
CA LEU A 191 -12.98 2.32 1.42
C LEU A 191 -13.42 3.78 1.51
N LYS A 192 -12.83 4.57 2.42
CA LYS A 192 -13.14 5.99 2.58
C LYS A 192 -12.85 6.80 1.33
N LEU A 193 -11.71 6.55 0.67
CA LEU A 193 -11.36 7.25 -0.56
C LEU A 193 -12.21 6.84 -1.75
N GLU A 194 -12.54 5.55 -1.89
CA GLU A 194 -13.32 5.05 -3.03
C GLU A 194 -14.81 5.36 -2.90
N THR A 195 -15.36 5.39 -1.68
CA THR A 195 -16.82 5.44 -1.45
C THR A 195 -17.29 6.65 -0.64
N GLY A 196 -16.38 7.34 0.05
CA GLY A 196 -16.73 8.36 1.04
C GLY A 196 -17.11 7.80 2.42
N ALA A 197 -17.14 6.47 2.61
CA ALA A 197 -17.49 5.80 3.86
C ALA A 197 -16.46 4.73 4.25
N TYR A 198 -16.34 4.45 5.55
CA TYR A 198 -15.38 3.45 6.07
C TYR A 198 -15.92 2.01 6.00
N ASP A 199 -17.25 1.88 5.96
CA ASP A 199 -18.02 0.66 6.16
C ASP A 199 -18.78 0.21 4.90
N LYS A 200 -18.47 0.80 3.74
CA LYS A 200 -19.10 0.46 2.46
C LYS A 200 -18.10 -0.18 1.51
N ALA A 201 -18.47 -1.32 0.93
CA ALA A 201 -17.65 -2.00 -0.06
C ALA A 201 -17.43 -1.11 -1.31
N ALA A 202 -16.17 -1.06 -1.76
CA ALA A 202 -15.77 -0.27 -2.92
C ALA A 202 -15.84 -1.10 -4.20
N PRO A 203 -16.69 -0.75 -5.20
CA PRO A 203 -16.88 -1.56 -6.41
C PRO A 203 -15.58 -1.93 -7.14
N TYR A 204 -14.63 -0.97 -7.23
CA TYR A 204 -13.33 -1.19 -7.86
C TYR A 204 -12.50 -2.28 -7.14
N LEU A 205 -12.47 -2.27 -5.80
CA LEU A 205 -11.75 -3.29 -5.02
C LEU A 205 -12.45 -4.65 -5.09
N CYS A 206 -13.78 -4.66 -5.03
CA CYS A 206 -14.58 -5.87 -5.14
C CYS A 206 -14.36 -6.58 -6.48
N GLU A 207 -14.28 -5.84 -7.58
CA GLU A 207 -14.02 -6.40 -8.90
C GLU A 207 -12.62 -7.03 -8.99
N ILE A 208 -11.60 -6.36 -8.44
CA ILE A 208 -10.24 -6.92 -8.35
C ILE A 208 -10.24 -8.24 -7.58
N ALA A 209 -10.85 -8.28 -6.39
CA ALA A 209 -10.89 -9.48 -5.54
C ALA A 209 -11.59 -10.66 -6.24
N LYS A 210 -12.72 -10.40 -6.92
CA LYS A 210 -13.43 -11.40 -7.73
C LYS A 210 -12.56 -11.96 -8.86
N LEU A 211 -11.86 -11.09 -9.59
CA LEU A 211 -10.99 -11.49 -10.69
C LEU A 211 -9.78 -12.31 -10.21
N ARG A 212 -9.16 -11.92 -9.09
CA ARG A 212 -8.06 -12.67 -8.46
C ARG A 212 -8.46 -14.10 -8.13
N LYS A 213 -9.63 -14.28 -7.52
CA LYS A 213 -10.16 -15.61 -7.19
C LYS A 213 -10.33 -16.50 -8.42
N ASN A 214 -10.88 -15.92 -9.49
CA ASN A 214 -11.20 -16.66 -10.72
C ASN A 214 -9.96 -17.06 -11.53
N ILE A 215 -8.90 -16.25 -11.50
CA ILE A 215 -7.69 -16.49 -12.31
C ILE A 215 -6.76 -17.53 -11.66
N LYS A 216 -7.03 -17.98 -10.42
CA LYS A 216 -6.17 -18.90 -9.66
C LYS A 216 -4.70 -18.54 -9.84
N ILE A 217 -4.35 -17.29 -9.51
CA ILE A 217 -2.95 -16.89 -9.43
C ILE A 217 -2.33 -17.73 -8.31
N THR A 218 -1.89 -18.93 -8.66
CA THR A 218 -1.35 -19.91 -7.72
C THR A 218 0.06 -19.42 -7.43
N VAL A 219 0.21 -18.77 -6.28
CA VAL A 219 1.49 -18.27 -5.75
C VAL A 219 2.49 -19.41 -5.69
#